data_AF-A0A258CVD5-F1
#
_entry.id   AF-A0A258CVD5-F1
#
_cell.length_a   1.000
_cell.length_b   1.000
_cell.length_c   1.000
_cell.angle_alpha   90.00
_cell.angle_beta   90.00
_cell.angle_gamma   90.00
#
_symmetry.space_group_name_H-M   'P 1'
#
loop_
_entity.id
_entity.type
_entity.pdbx_description
1 polymer ?
#
loop_
_entity_poly.entity_id
_entity_poly.type
_entity_poly.pdbx_seq_one_letter_code
_entity_poly.pdbx_strand_id
1 'polypeptide(L)'
;QAMLLYWGPDFMDPHSNAKAFAYNSDNSDANYTATTTWRNAWAVPEELNAQVTAALAEPDQAKRNADYIEIQKEAQASSPIVIMFQAALTIAMANNVEGYVNGATSDFVYYRLVTK
;
A
#
# COMPACT_ATOMS: atom_id res chain seq x y z
N GLN A 1 -16.31 -9.12 13.38
CA GLN A 1 -15.20 -8.62 14.23
C GLN A 1 -14.26 -7.82 13.33
N ALA A 2 -13.60 -6.79 13.85
CA ALA A 2 -12.64 -5.98 13.09
C ALA A 2 -11.22 -6.18 13.64
N MET A 3 -10.21 -6.00 12.79
CA MET A 3 -8.79 -6.08 13.15
C MET A 3 -8.09 -4.81 12.72
N LEU A 4 -7.15 -4.32 13.53
CA LEU A 4 -6.24 -3.25 13.15
C LEU A 4 -5.07 -3.82 12.37
N LEU A 5 -4.80 -3.24 11.21
CA LEU A 5 -3.68 -3.61 10.35
C LEU A 5 -2.79 -2.39 10.12
N TYR A 6 -1.48 -2.64 10.11
CA TYR A 6 -0.47 -1.68 9.67
C TYR A 6 0.02 -2.11 8.28
N TRP A 7 0.18 -1.15 7.38
CA TRP A 7 0.67 -1.37 6.03
C TRP A 7 1.71 -0.32 5.65
N GLY A 8 2.76 -0.76 4.95
CA GLY A 8 3.69 0.11 4.25
C GLY A 8 3.82 -0.37 2.81
N PRO A 9 3.93 0.54 1.82
CA PRO A 9 4.14 0.14 0.43
C PRO A 9 5.51 -0.53 0.27
N ASP A 10 5.54 -1.61 -0.51
CA ASP A 10 6.76 -2.35 -0.84
C ASP A 10 7.69 -1.57 -1.78
N PHE A 11 7.13 -0.69 -2.61
CA PHE A 11 7.87 0.14 -3.56
C PHE A 11 7.18 1.49 -3.77
N MET A 12 7.95 2.48 -4.24
CA MET A 12 7.54 3.88 -4.36
C MET A 12 6.66 4.15 -5.59
N ASP A 13 5.54 3.45 -5.67
CA ASP A 13 4.57 3.57 -6.75
C ASP A 13 3.15 3.33 -6.21
N PRO A 14 2.11 4.10 -6.64
CA PRO A 14 0.74 3.93 -6.18
C PRO A 14 0.19 2.51 -6.33
N HIS A 15 0.70 1.76 -7.32
CA HIS A 15 0.29 0.39 -7.57
C HIS A 15 0.61 -0.56 -6.41
N SER A 16 1.66 -0.28 -5.62
CA SER A 16 1.97 -1.09 -4.43
C SER A 16 0.78 -1.14 -3.46
N ASN A 17 0.08 -0.01 -3.29
CA ASN A 17 -1.14 0.04 -2.48
C ASN A 17 -2.38 -0.41 -3.26
N ALA A 18 -2.54 -0.02 -4.53
CA ALA A 18 -3.73 -0.40 -5.31
C ALA A 18 -3.88 -1.92 -5.41
N LYS A 19 -2.77 -2.65 -5.63
CA LYS A 19 -2.78 -4.12 -5.65
C LYS A 19 -3.17 -4.73 -4.29
N ALA A 20 -2.74 -4.12 -3.19
CA ALA A 20 -3.02 -4.64 -1.85
C ALA A 20 -4.46 -4.36 -1.39
N PHE A 21 -5.02 -3.21 -1.77
CA PHE A 21 -6.26 -2.66 -1.21
C PHE A 21 -7.43 -2.53 -2.20
N ALA A 22 -7.23 -2.79 -3.49
CA ALA A 22 -8.28 -2.62 -4.51
C ALA A 22 -8.25 -3.72 -5.59
N TYR A 23 -7.49 -4.80 -5.40
CA TYR A 23 -7.39 -5.89 -6.38
C TYR A 23 -7.47 -7.26 -5.72
N ASN A 24 -8.30 -8.14 -6.26
CA ASN A 24 -8.42 -9.55 -5.91
C ASN A 24 -9.12 -10.30 -7.06
N SER A 25 -8.35 -10.90 -7.96
CA SER A 25 -8.90 -11.57 -9.15
C SER A 25 -9.55 -12.93 -8.85
N ASP A 26 -9.20 -13.56 -7.73
CA ASP A 26 -9.79 -14.82 -7.27
C ASP A 26 -9.73 -14.88 -5.75
N ASN A 27 -10.91 -14.73 -5.13
CA ASN A 27 -11.12 -14.69 -3.69
C ASN A 27 -11.37 -16.08 -3.08
N SER A 28 -11.10 -17.17 -3.80
CA SER A 28 -11.27 -18.52 -3.28
C SER A 28 -10.15 -18.90 -2.31
N ASP A 29 -10.47 -19.78 -1.35
CA ASP A 29 -9.52 -20.34 -0.40
C ASP A 29 -8.38 -21.12 -1.07
N ALA A 30 -8.60 -21.58 -2.31
CA ALA A 30 -7.61 -22.33 -3.10
C ALA A 30 -6.53 -21.44 -3.74
N ASN A 31 -6.77 -20.12 -3.83
CA ASN A 31 -5.87 -19.17 -4.47
C ASN A 31 -5.32 -18.17 -3.44
N TYR A 32 -4.50 -18.65 -2.50
CA TYR A 32 -3.87 -17.79 -1.51
C TYR A 32 -3.12 -16.63 -2.16
N THR A 33 -3.48 -15.40 -1.79
CA THR A 33 -2.72 -14.21 -2.13
C THR A 33 -2.43 -13.40 -0.87
N ALA A 34 -1.22 -12.84 -0.79
CA ALA A 34 -0.77 -12.10 0.38
C ALA A 34 -1.30 -10.64 0.45
N THR A 35 -2.42 -10.33 -0.22
CA THR A 35 -3.01 -8.99 -0.27
C THR A 35 -4.03 -8.75 0.85
N THR A 36 -4.28 -7.48 1.20
CA THR A 36 -5.27 -7.14 2.22
C THR A 36 -6.69 -7.49 1.77
N THR A 37 -6.99 -7.33 0.48
CA THR A 37 -8.27 -7.71 -0.13
C THR A 37 -8.62 -9.18 0.11
N TRP A 38 -7.71 -10.12 -0.19
CA TRP A 38 -7.93 -11.57 0.01
C TRP A 38 -7.99 -11.95 1.49
N ARG A 39 -7.08 -11.39 2.32
CA ARG A 39 -7.08 -11.65 3.78
C ARG A 39 -8.38 -11.24 4.47
N ASN A 40 -9.11 -10.28 3.90
CA ASN A 40 -10.41 -9.83 4.42
C ASN A 40 -11.60 -10.45 3.65
N ALA A 41 -11.35 -11.48 2.83
CA ALA A 41 -12.33 -12.14 1.97
C ALA A 41 -13.16 -11.16 1.14
N TRP A 42 -12.58 -10.02 0.76
CA TRP A 42 -13.27 -9.04 -0.07
C TRP A 42 -13.16 -9.47 -1.53
N ALA A 43 -14.30 -9.92 -2.07
CA ALA A 43 -14.50 -10.12 -3.50
C ALA A 43 -14.59 -8.75 -4.18
N VAL A 44 -13.43 -8.24 -4.59
CA VAL A 44 -13.30 -6.97 -5.33
C VAL A 44 -14.14 -7.04 -6.61
N PRO A 45 -14.96 -6.03 -6.91
CA PRO A 45 -15.71 -5.97 -8.18
C PRO A 45 -14.80 -6.15 -9.39
N GLU A 46 -15.28 -6.84 -10.43
CA GLU A 46 -14.50 -7.11 -11.64
C GLU A 46 -14.06 -5.82 -12.33
N GLU A 47 -14.92 -4.80 -12.30
CA GLU A 47 -14.63 -3.48 -12.84
C GLU A 47 -13.44 -2.82 -12.13
N LEU A 48 -13.39 -2.89 -10.80
CA LEU A 48 -12.28 -2.33 -10.02
C LEU A 48 -10.98 -3.11 -10.24
N ASN A 49 -11.06 -4.44 -10.35
CA ASN A 49 -9.93 -5.28 -10.76
C ASN A 49 -9.37 -4.86 -12.14
N ALA A 50 -10.26 -4.59 -13.10
CA ALA A 50 -9.90 -4.16 -14.45
C ALA A 50 -9.27 -2.76 -14.44
N GLN A 51 -9.81 -1.82 -13.66
CA GLN A 51 -9.24 -0.48 -13.48
C GLN A 51 -7.81 -0.55 -12.92
N VAL A 52 -7.57 -1.35 -11.88
CA VAL A 52 -6.22 -1.50 -11.30
C VAL A 52 -5.23 -2.05 -12.31
N THR A 53 -5.66 -3.03 -13.12
CA THR A 53 -4.83 -3.61 -14.18
C THR A 53 -4.56 -2.59 -15.30
N ALA A 54 -5.55 -1.79 -15.69
CA ALA A 54 -5.39 -0.74 -16.70
C ALA A 54 -4.44 0.37 -16.22
N ALA A 55 -4.58 0.83 -14.97
CA ALA A 55 -3.73 1.85 -14.37
C ALA A 55 -2.26 1.39 -14.19
N LEU A 56 -2.02 0.08 -14.09
CA LEU A 56 -0.66 -0.47 -14.12
C LEU A 56 -0.02 -0.33 -15.52
N ALA A 57 -0.82 -0.52 -16.57
CA ALA A 57 -0.37 -0.49 -17.96
C ALA A 57 -0.38 0.91 -18.60
N GLU A 58 -0.95 1.93 -17.94
CA GLU A 58 -1.04 3.30 -18.45
C GLU A 58 0.33 4.00 -18.48
N PRO A 59 0.86 4.38 -19.66
CA PRO A 59 2.16 5.04 -19.76
C PRO A 59 2.13 6.54 -19.44
N ASP A 60 1.00 7.24 -19.63
CA ASP A 60 0.91 8.66 -19.32
C ASP A 60 0.78 8.89 -17.81
N GLN A 61 1.75 9.58 -17.23
CA GLN A 61 1.81 9.77 -15.79
C GLN A 61 0.62 10.57 -15.24
N ALA A 62 0.12 11.57 -15.97
CA ALA A 62 -0.98 12.41 -15.51
C ALA A 62 -2.29 11.62 -15.49
N LYS A 63 -2.55 10.85 -16.56
CA LYS A 63 -3.69 9.94 -16.65
C LYS A 63 -3.61 8.84 -15.61
N ARG A 64 -2.46 8.17 -15.49
CA ARG A 64 -2.22 7.14 -14.48
C ARG A 64 -2.48 7.62 -13.05
N ASN A 65 -2.06 8.84 -12.73
CA ASN A 65 -2.35 9.46 -11.44
C ASN A 65 -3.84 9.68 -11.22
N ALA A 66 -4.57 10.14 -12.25
CA ALA A 66 -6.02 10.31 -12.19
C ALA A 66 -6.73 8.96 -12.00
N ASP A 67 -6.31 7.92 -12.72
CA ASP A 67 -6.87 6.57 -12.60
C ASP A 67 -6.71 6.03 -11.17
N TYR A 68 -5.52 6.18 -10.55
CA TYR A 68 -5.32 5.77 -9.15
C TYR A 68 -6.13 6.59 -8.14
N ILE A 69 -6.45 7.86 -8.41
CA ILE A 69 -7.33 8.64 -7.55
C ILE A 69 -8.75 8.08 -7.60
N GLU A 70 -9.25 7.72 -8.78
CA GLU A 70 -10.59 7.14 -8.91
C GLU A 70 -10.67 5.75 -8.26
N ILE A 71 -9.67 4.88 -8.47
CA ILE A 71 -9.57 3.59 -7.78
C ILE A 71 -9.61 3.77 -6.25
N GLN A 72 -8.90 4.77 -5.71
CA GLN A 72 -8.90 5.05 -4.27
C GLN A 72 -10.29 5.48 -3.76
N LYS A 73 -11.00 6.33 -4.52
CA LYS A 73 -12.37 6.73 -4.16
C LYS A 73 -13.32 5.54 -4.17
N GLU A 74 -13.24 4.68 -5.19
CA GLU A 74 -14.09 3.51 -5.32
C GLU A 74 -13.83 2.50 -4.20
N ALA A 75 -12.56 2.23 -3.88
CA ALA A 75 -12.18 1.37 -2.76
C ALA A 75 -12.65 1.96 -1.42
N GLN A 76 -12.52 3.27 -1.19
CA GLN A 76 -13.04 3.91 0.02
C GLN A 76 -14.56 3.83 0.14
N ALA A 77 -15.29 3.89 -0.97
CA ALA A 77 -16.74 3.85 -0.98
C ALA A 77 -17.32 2.43 -0.83
N SER A 78 -16.63 1.41 -1.34
CA SER A 78 -17.19 0.06 -1.51
C SER A 78 -16.47 -1.05 -0.74
N SER A 79 -15.21 -0.85 -0.32
CA SER A 79 -14.46 -1.88 0.39
C SER A 79 -14.90 -1.98 1.87
N PRO A 80 -14.70 -3.14 2.51
CA PRO A 80 -14.89 -3.28 3.96
C PRO A 80 -13.71 -2.69 4.77
N ILE A 81 -12.75 -2.04 4.12
CA ILE A 81 -11.51 -1.57 4.72
C ILE A 81 -11.66 -0.08 5.05
N VAL A 82 -11.44 0.28 6.32
CA VAL A 82 -11.48 1.66 6.78
C VAL A 82 -10.06 2.17 7.00
N ILE A 83 -9.63 3.13 6.18
CA ILE A 83 -8.34 3.81 6.34
C ILE A 83 -8.51 4.94 7.37
N MET A 84 -7.76 4.88 8.48
CA MET A 84 -7.90 5.85 9.57
C MET A 84 -6.77 6.88 9.60
N PHE A 85 -5.51 6.44 9.51
CA PHE A 85 -4.33 7.27 9.72
C PHE A 85 -3.20 6.89 8.77
N GLN A 86 -2.39 7.88 8.40
CA GLN A 86 -1.07 7.66 7.84
C GLN A 86 -0.05 7.76 8.98
N ALA A 87 0.75 6.72 9.19
CA ALA A 87 1.73 6.72 10.26
C ALA A 87 2.84 7.76 10.02
N ALA A 88 3.15 8.53 11.07
CA ALA A 88 4.34 9.37 11.13
C ALA A 88 5.34 8.74 12.10
N LEU A 89 6.59 8.61 11.68
CA LEU A 89 7.63 7.93 12.45
C LEU A 89 8.54 8.95 13.15
N THR A 90 8.57 8.89 14.48
CA THR A 90 9.46 9.71 15.32
C THR A 90 10.49 8.80 15.99
N ILE A 91 11.77 9.14 15.88
CA ILE A 91 12.87 8.31 16.40
C ILE A 91 13.70 9.13 17.38
N ALA A 92 13.81 8.65 18.62
CA ALA A 92 14.71 9.19 19.61
C ALA A 92 16.11 8.58 19.45
N MET A 93 17.15 9.41 19.54
CA MET A 93 18.54 9.00 19.40
C MET A 93 19.38 9.57 20.55
N ALA A 94 20.45 8.87 20.92
CA ALA A 94 21.44 9.41 21.84
C ALA A 94 22.21 10.57 21.18
N ASN A 95 22.67 11.54 21.97
CA ASN A 95 23.29 12.77 21.46
C ASN A 95 24.58 12.54 20.65
N ASN A 96 25.26 11.40 20.83
CA ASN A 96 26.48 11.05 20.10
C ASN A 96 26.23 10.19 18.85
N VAL A 97 24.97 9.85 18.53
CA VAL A 97 24.65 9.09 17.32
C VAL A 97 24.52 10.04 16.14
N GLU A 98 25.37 9.85 15.14
CA GLU A 98 25.33 10.62 13.89
C GLU A 98 25.13 9.69 12.68
N GLY A 99 24.74 10.27 11.54
CA GLY A 99 24.64 9.55 10.26
C GLY A 99 23.46 8.58 10.12
N TYR A 100 22.58 8.46 11.12
CA TYR A 100 21.35 7.68 11.00
C TYR A 100 20.36 8.34 10.03
N VAL A 101 19.87 7.54 9.06
CA VAL A 101 18.84 7.96 8.12
C VAL A 101 17.69 6.96 8.17
N ASN A 102 16.52 7.45 8.54
CA ASN A 102 15.26 6.73 8.40
C ASN A 102 14.70 7.00 7.00
N GLY A 103 14.76 6.01 6.12
CA GLY A 103 14.28 6.14 4.75
C GLY A 103 12.76 6.21 4.63
N ALA A 104 12.28 6.33 3.39
CA ALA A 104 10.84 6.49 3.11
C ALA A 104 10.00 5.23 3.40
N THR A 105 10.62 4.04 3.40
CA THR A 105 10.01 2.77 3.82
C THR A 105 10.98 2.01 4.74
N SER A 106 10.49 0.94 5.38
CA SER A 106 11.31 0.09 6.27
C SER A 106 12.56 -0.47 5.60
N ASP A 107 12.53 -0.63 4.28
CA ASP A 107 13.61 -1.21 3.49
C ASP A 107 14.74 -0.20 3.21
N PHE A 108 14.51 1.08 3.52
CA PHE A 108 15.48 2.17 3.35
C PHE A 108 16.10 2.65 4.67
N VAL A 109 16.13 1.82 5.72
CA VAL A 109 16.86 2.12 6.95
C VAL A 109 18.31 1.66 6.82
N TYR A 110 19.24 2.63 6.73
CA TYR A 110 20.67 2.35 6.52
C TYR A 110 21.50 2.64 7.76
N TYR A 111 22.20 1.62 8.26
CA TYR A 111 23.14 1.75 9.39
C TYR A 111 24.59 2.00 8.95
N ARG A 112 24.91 1.87 7.66
CA ARG A 112 26.29 1.98 7.16
C ARG A 112 26.97 3.33 7.39
N LEU A 113 26.18 4.38 7.62
CA LEU A 113 26.66 5.74 7.86
C LEU A 113 26.71 6.08 9.35
N VAL A 114 26.25 5.18 10.22
CA VAL A 114 26.07 5.47 11.64
C VAL A 114 27.40 5.43 12.39
N THR A 115 27.66 6.47 13.18
CA THR A 115 28.81 6.58 14.11
C THR A 115 28.33 6.87 15.55
N LYS A 116 29.23 6.70 16.54
CA LYS A 116 28.97 6.89 17.97
C LYS A 116 30.20 7.43 18.70
#